data_AF-A0A1V5KFM3-F1
#
_entry.id   AF-A0A1V5KFM3-F1
#
_cell.length_a   1.000
_cell.length_b   1.000
_cell.length_c   1.000
_cell.angle_alpha   90.00
_cell.angle_beta   90.00
_cell.angle_gamma   90.00
#
_symmetry.space_group_name_H-M   'P 1'
#
loop_
_entity.id
_entity.type
_entity.pdbx_description
1 polymer ?
#
loop_
_entity_poly.entity_id
_entity_poly.type
_entity_poly.pdbx_seq_one_letter_code
_entity_poly.pdbx_strand_id
1 'polypeptide(L)'
;MTIGSANPSFAVRRTSAPAGSLVSGLFPVLNLNVALLTIRAILGNGMVTLAGDVDLVAGDIIDLFYESDGLTLTLDLGGEDDSGIVWSMHQIA
;
A
#
# COMPACT_ATOMS: atom_id res chain seq x y z
N MET A 1 -8.36 -1.88 -18.10
CA MET A 1 -9.43 -2.06 -17.09
C MET A 1 -9.45 -0.81 -16.21
N THR A 2 -10.62 -0.23 -15.92
CA THR A 2 -10.71 0.94 -15.03
C THR A 2 -10.97 0.51 -13.59
N ILE A 3 -10.45 1.25 -12.61
CA ILE A 3 -10.58 0.93 -11.16
C ILE A 3 -11.66 1.74 -10.43
N GLY A 4 -12.48 2.49 -11.16
CA GLY A 4 -13.50 3.36 -10.56
C GLY A 4 -12.88 4.38 -9.59
N SER A 5 -13.45 4.51 -8.39
CA SER A 5 -12.98 5.43 -7.34
C SER A 5 -11.95 4.83 -6.38
N ALA A 6 -11.56 3.56 -6.55
CA ALA A 6 -10.65 2.85 -5.64
C ALA A 6 -9.27 3.52 -5.53
N ASN A 7 -8.69 3.50 -4.33
CA ASN A 7 -7.33 3.92 -3.98
C ASN A 7 -6.66 2.84 -3.14
N PRO A 8 -6.33 1.69 -3.75
CA PRO A 8 -5.68 0.60 -3.02
C PRO A 8 -4.33 1.05 -2.46
N SER A 9 -3.96 0.50 -1.31
CA SER A 9 -2.75 0.85 -0.58
C SER A 9 -2.11 -0.37 0.07
N PHE A 10 -0.85 -0.22 0.47
CA PHE A 10 -0.30 -0.99 1.58
C PHE A 10 -0.22 -0.10 2.81
N ALA A 11 -0.45 -0.68 3.98
CA ALA A 11 -0.35 0.01 5.26
C ALA A 11 0.36 -0.88 6.28
N VAL A 12 1.31 -0.30 7.01
CA VAL A 12 1.83 -0.88 8.25
C VAL A 12 0.89 -0.46 9.37
N ARG A 13 0.37 -1.43 10.11
CA ARG A 13 -0.63 -1.19 11.16
C ARG A 13 -0.20 -1.81 12.47
N ARG A 14 -0.44 -1.08 13.56
CA ARG A 14 -0.45 -1.64 14.91
C ARG A 14 -1.75 -2.43 15.10
N THR A 15 -1.63 -3.71 15.44
CA THR A 15 -2.76 -4.61 15.74
C THR A 15 -2.96 -4.81 17.24
N SER A 16 -1.94 -4.52 18.05
CA SER A 16 -2.09 -4.33 19.51
C SER A 16 -2.90 -3.07 19.82
N ALA A 17 -3.54 -3.02 20.99
CA ALA A 17 -4.29 -1.84 21.42
C ALA A 17 -3.33 -0.70 21.83
N PRO A 18 -3.57 0.56 21.39
CA PRO A 18 -4.62 0.99 20.48
C PRO A 18 -4.28 0.68 19.02
N ALA A 19 -5.13 -0.09 18.34
CA ALA A 19 -4.89 -0.49 16.96
C ALA A 19 -5.07 0.70 16.01
N GLY A 20 -4.25 0.78 14.96
CA GLY A 20 -4.26 1.90 14.04
C GLY A 20 -3.27 1.76 12.89
N SER A 21 -3.45 2.59 11.86
CA SER A 21 -2.48 2.73 10.78
C SER A 21 -1.31 3.60 11.21
N LEU A 22 -0.09 3.18 10.88
CA LEU A 22 1.15 3.86 11.25
C LEU A 22 1.76 4.58 10.05
N VAL A 23 1.93 3.86 8.94
CA VAL A 23 2.41 4.42 7.65
C VAL A 23 1.69 3.70 6.52
N SER A 24 1.36 4.41 5.45
CA SER A 24 0.71 3.84 4.27
C SER A 24 1.29 4.41 2.97
N GLY A 25 1.05 3.68 1.89
CA GLY A 25 1.52 4.00 0.55
C GLY A 25 0.51 3.52 -0.48
N LEU A 26 0.08 4.44 -1.35
CA LEU A 26 -0.87 4.15 -2.41
C LEU A 26 -0.22 3.35 -3.53
N PHE A 27 -0.99 2.47 -4.17
CA PHE A 27 -0.59 1.89 -5.44
C PHE A 27 -0.43 2.99 -6.51
N PRO A 28 0.52 2.83 -7.45
CA PRO A 28 0.62 3.71 -8.60
C PRO A 28 -0.64 3.62 -9.47
N VAL A 29 -1.35 4.74 -9.61
CA VAL A 29 -2.56 4.88 -10.43
C VAL A 29 -2.33 5.94 -11.49
N LEU A 30 -2.61 5.60 -12.75
CA LEU A 30 -2.76 6.55 -13.83
C LEU A 30 -4.19 7.12 -13.83
N ASN A 31 -4.29 8.44 -13.69
CA ASN A 31 -5.53 9.18 -13.88
C ASN A 31 -5.44 9.94 -15.21
N LEU A 32 -6.33 9.61 -16.15
CA LEU A 32 -6.47 10.32 -17.42
C LEU A 32 -7.83 10.99 -17.47
N ASN A 33 -7.82 12.28 -17.76
CA ASN A 33 -9.02 13.05 -18.05
C ASN A 33 -8.87 13.67 -19.44
N VAL A 34 -9.64 13.16 -20.40
CA VAL A 34 -9.62 13.63 -21.79
C VAL A 34 -11.04 13.97 -22.21
N ALA A 35 -11.32 15.26 -22.35
CA ALA A 35 -12.59 15.88 -22.78
C ALA A 35 -13.90 15.23 -22.25
N LEU A 36 -14.26 14.05 -22.74
CA LEU A 36 -15.48 13.30 -22.39
C LEU A 36 -15.23 12.02 -21.60
N LEU A 37 -13.98 11.72 -21.24
CA LEU A 37 -13.61 10.44 -20.63
C LEU A 37 -12.65 10.62 -19.46
N THR A 38 -13.05 10.05 -18.33
CA THR A 38 -12.20 9.87 -17.15
C THR A 38 -11.85 8.40 -17.03
N ILE A 39 -10.56 8.07 -17.16
CA ILE A 39 -10.02 6.73 -16.94
C ILE A 39 -9.12 6.77 -15.71
N ARG A 40 -9.33 5.81 -14.80
CA ARG A 40 -8.41 5.50 -13.71
C ARG A 40 -7.95 4.06 -13.84
N ALA A 41 -6.66 3.81 -13.86
CA ALA A 41 -6.10 2.48 -13.98
C ALA A 41 -4.86 2.30 -13.08
N ILE A 42 -4.70 1.12 -12.50
CA ILE A 42 -3.45 0.73 -11.81
C ILE A 42 -2.36 0.56 -12.88
N LEU A 43 -1.13 0.99 -12.58
CA LEU A 43 0.01 0.74 -13.47
C LEU A 43 0.33 -0.75 -13.52
N GLY A 44 0.75 -1.25 -14.68
CA GLY A 44 1.03 -2.68 -14.88
C GLY A 44 2.14 -3.24 -13.98
N ASN A 45 2.99 -2.36 -13.45
CA ASN A 45 4.00 -2.65 -12.45
C ASN A 45 4.35 -1.35 -11.71
N GLY A 46 4.97 -1.47 -10.54
CA GLY A 46 5.45 -0.33 -9.78
C GLY A 46 5.89 -0.70 -8.38
N MET A 47 6.52 0.28 -7.72
CA MET A 47 6.93 0.18 -6.33
C MET A 47 5.96 1.00 -5.46
N VAL A 48 5.52 0.42 -4.34
CA VAL A 48 4.83 1.16 -3.28
C VAL A 48 5.85 1.47 -2.20
N THR A 49 6.12 2.75 -1.98
CA THR A 49 7.04 3.20 -0.94
C THR A 49 6.27 3.47 0.35
N LEU A 50 6.69 2.81 1.44
CA LEU A 50 6.21 3.06 2.80
C LEU A 50 7.37 3.70 3.57
N ALA A 51 7.25 4.99 3.87
CA ALA A 51 8.27 5.74 4.59
C ALA A 51 7.64 6.64 5.64
N GLY A 52 8.18 6.59 6.85
CA GLY A 52 7.71 7.39 7.98
C GLY A 52 8.37 6.95 9.28
N ASP A 53 8.32 7.85 10.24
CA ASP A 53 8.80 7.65 11.61
C ASP A 53 7.61 7.38 12.52
N VAL A 54 7.69 6.35 13.36
CA VAL A 54 6.59 5.91 14.21
C VAL A 54 7.09 5.57 15.61
N ASP A 55 6.39 6.07 16.63
CA ASP A 55 6.70 5.75 18.02
C ASP A 55 6.04 4.43 18.42
N LEU A 56 6.87 3.47 18.81
CA LEU A 56 6.45 2.17 19.30
C LEU A 56 6.86 1.99 20.76
N VAL A 57 6.05 1.24 21.50
CA VAL A 57 6.36 0.82 22.87
C VAL A 57 6.54 -0.70 22.93
N ALA A 58 7.18 -1.18 24.00
CA ALA A 58 7.35 -2.60 24.20
C ALA A 58 5.98 -3.32 24.22
N GLY A 59 5.87 -4.38 23.43
CA GLY A 59 4.64 -5.16 23.30
C GLY A 59 3.74 -4.74 22.13
N ASP A 60 4.12 -3.74 21.34
CA ASP A 60 3.42 -3.43 20.10
C ASP A 60 3.53 -4.58 19.08
N ILE A 61 2.40 -4.96 18.49
CA ILE A 61 2.32 -5.96 17.41
C ILE A 61 2.03 -5.20 16.13
N ILE A 62 2.90 -5.37 15.13
CA ILE A 62 2.85 -4.64 13.87
C ILE A 62 2.82 -5.62 12.70
N ASP A 63 1.92 -5.37 11.75
CA ASP A 63 1.78 -6.16 10.54
C ASP A 63 1.66 -5.27 9.30
N LEU A 64 2.05 -5.81 8.14
CA LEU A 64 1.82 -5.20 6.83
C LEU A 64 0.48 -5.68 6.26
N PHE A 65 -0.37 -4.74 5.88
CA PHE A 65 -1.69 -5.00 5.31
C PHE A 65 -1.79 -4.49 3.88
N TYR A 66 -2.46 -5.29 3.04
CA TYR A 66 -3.02 -4.81 1.78
C TYR A 66 -4.43 -4.26 2.03
N GLU A 67 -4.64 -3.00 1.68
CA GLU A 67 -5.94 -2.33 1.74
C GLU A 67 -6.47 -2.17 0.31
N SER A 68 -7.40 -3.02 -0.10
CA SER A 68 -7.82 -3.09 -1.50
C SER A 68 -8.63 -1.89 -1.98
N ASP A 69 -9.34 -1.20 -1.08
CA ASP A 69 -10.31 -0.14 -1.41
C ASP A 69 -11.24 -0.51 -2.60
N GLY A 70 -11.68 -1.78 -2.63
CA GLY A 70 -12.55 -2.28 -3.70
C GLY A 70 -11.84 -2.73 -4.98
N LEU A 71 -10.51 -2.74 -5.03
CA LEU A 71 -9.76 -3.36 -6.13
C LEU A 71 -10.02 -4.88 -6.16
N THR A 72 -10.54 -5.37 -7.29
CA THR A 72 -10.87 -6.79 -7.51
C THR A 72 -9.86 -7.54 -8.37
N LEU A 73 -8.84 -6.83 -8.87
CA LEU A 73 -7.76 -7.42 -9.65
C LEU A 73 -6.89 -8.33 -8.78
N THR A 74 -6.46 -9.45 -9.36
CA THR A 74 -5.39 -10.26 -8.79
C THR A 74 -4.09 -9.48 -8.88
N LEU A 75 -3.36 -9.40 -7.76
CA LEU A 75 -2.07 -8.77 -7.68
C LEU A 75 -0.99 -9.85 -7.67
N ASP A 76 0.06 -9.62 -8.46
CA ASP A 76 1.30 -10.36 -8.39
C ASP A 76 2.30 -9.51 -7.58
N LEU A 77 2.78 -10.05 -6.46
CA LEU A 77 3.55 -9.31 -5.46
C LEU A 77 4.86 -10.06 -5.21
N GLY A 78 5.98 -9.35 -5.28
CA GLY A 78 7.31 -9.97 -5.16
C GLY A 78 8.39 -9.38 -6.08
N GLY A 79 8.00 -8.46 -6.96
CA GLY A 79 8.90 -7.87 -7.94
C GLY A 79 9.21 -8.82 -9.10
N GLU A 80 10.13 -8.43 -10.00
CA GLU A 80 10.49 -9.24 -11.18
C GLU A 80 11.16 -10.58 -10.82
N ASP A 81 11.81 -10.67 -9.65
CA ASP A 81 12.59 -11.84 -9.23
C ASP A 81 11.85 -12.76 -8.25
N ASP A 82 10.54 -12.56 -8.04
CA ASP A 82 9.74 -13.30 -7.04
C ASP A 82 10.40 -13.33 -5.64
N SER A 83 11.04 -12.22 -5.26
CA SER A 83 11.76 -12.09 -3.98
C SER A 83 10.81 -11.97 -2.78
N GLY A 84 9.50 -12.05 -3.01
CA GLY A 84 8.47 -11.80 -2.03
C GLY A 84 8.37 -10.33 -1.61
N ILE A 85 7.47 -10.06 -0.66
CA ILE A 85 7.29 -8.72 -0.10
C ILE A 85 8.25 -8.56 1.08
N VAL A 86 9.28 -7.73 0.92
CA VAL A 86 10.23 -7.41 1.99
C VAL A 86 9.89 -6.04 2.57
N TRP A 87 9.70 -5.99 3.90
CA TRP A 87 9.60 -4.76 4.66
C TRP A 87 10.47 -4.87 5.92
N SER A 88 10.97 -3.74 6.40
CA SER A 88 11.89 -3.69 7.54
C SER A 88 11.58 -2.47 8.39
N MET A 89 11.73 -2.61 9.70
CA MET A 89 11.72 -1.48 10.63
C MET A 89 13.13 -1.21 11.12
N HIS A 90 13.47 0.06 11.24
CA HIS A 90 14.74 0.51 11.81
C HIS A 90 14.45 1.41 13.00
N GLN A 91 15.28 1.29 14.05
CA GLN A 91 15.20 2.17 15.19
C GLN A 91 15.66 3.58 14.77
N ILE A 92 14.88 4.59 15.14
CA ILE A 92 15.25 6.01 14.98
C ILE A 92 16.25 6.37 16.09
N ALA A 93 17.28 7.15 15.74
CA ALA A 93 18.37 7.55 16.64
C ALA A 93 17.95 8.59 17.68
#